data_AF-A0A1X1W888-F1
#
_entry.id   AF-A0A1X1W888-F1
#
_cell.length_a   1.000
_cell.length_b   1.000
_cell.length_c   1.000
_cell.angle_alpha   90.00
_cell.angle_beta   90.00
_cell.angle_gamma   90.00
#
_symmetry.space_group_name_H-M   'P 1'
#
loop_
_entity.id
_entity.type
_entity.pdbx_description
1 polymer ?
#
loop_
_entity_poly.entity_id
_entity_poly.type
_entity_poly.pdbx_seq_one_letter_code
_entity_poly.pdbx_strand_id
1 'polypeptide(L)'
;MARSKIHTTTTPDPTTYHLAERLKGLAIDSLYRFTEGHRTLAPIDGHTVTALHTTHPWGYSAQLHATDSHGNLHAAAEATAIHPPPTAISSRIRTFRSGTLAWHNAAARITDDACPDPTDAAIFVASGHHHYELSRRLNPANFREYWDLRIDGQRHEPAFAGPTGAAEYVTDTTEARR
;
A
#
# COMPACT_ATOMS: atom_id res chain seq x y z
N MET A 1 26.79 19.44 37.69
CA MET A 1 26.23 19.80 36.37
C MET A 1 25.74 18.52 35.69
N ALA A 2 24.42 18.34 35.61
CA ALA A 2 23.83 17.16 34.96
C ALA A 2 23.73 17.41 33.46
N ARG A 3 24.37 16.56 32.64
CA ARG A 3 24.20 16.56 31.18
C ARG A 3 22.80 16.04 30.88
N SER A 4 21.92 16.89 30.38
CA SER A 4 20.67 16.47 29.74
C SER A 4 21.01 15.54 28.58
N LYS A 5 20.69 14.25 28.73
CA LYS A 5 20.63 13.32 27.60
C LYS A 5 19.52 13.81 26.68
N ILE A 6 19.90 14.37 25.53
CA ILE A 6 18.97 14.60 24.43
C ILE A 6 18.38 13.22 24.12
N HIS A 7 17.10 13.01 24.44
CA HIS A 7 16.37 11.89 23.87
C HIS A 7 16.35 12.15 22.38
N THR A 8 17.18 11.42 21.64
CA THR A 8 17.02 11.30 20.20
C THR A 8 15.71 10.56 20.01
N THR A 9 14.61 11.31 19.88
CA THR A 9 13.36 10.78 19.38
C THR A 9 13.70 10.27 17.99
N THR A 10 13.84 8.95 17.84
CA THR A 10 13.91 8.31 16.53
C THR A 10 12.65 8.77 15.81
N THR A 11 12.80 9.64 14.81
CA THR A 11 11.67 10.01 13.97
C THR A 11 11.10 8.69 13.45
N PRO A 12 9.82 8.38 13.71
CA PRO A 12 9.23 7.14 13.22
C PRO A 12 9.47 7.07 11.70
N ASP A 13 9.88 5.91 11.21
CA ASP A 13 10.12 5.73 9.78
C ASP A 13 8.86 6.19 9.02
N PRO A 14 8.98 7.25 8.18
CA PRO A 14 7.83 7.87 7.54
C PRO A 14 7.12 6.84 6.68
N THR A 15 5.80 6.98 6.55
CA THR A 15 5.03 5.95 5.83
C THR A 15 5.52 5.82 4.38
N THR A 16 5.63 4.59 3.90
CA THR A 16 5.95 4.31 2.50
C THR A 16 4.70 4.34 1.61
N TYR A 17 3.60 4.91 2.10
CA TYR A 17 2.34 5.00 1.36
C TYR A 17 2.53 5.74 0.02
N HIS A 18 3.27 6.84 0.02
CA HIS A 18 3.56 7.59 -1.22
C HIS A 18 4.47 6.81 -2.18
N LEU A 19 5.41 6.02 -1.67
CA LEU A 19 6.19 5.09 -2.50
C LEU A 19 5.26 4.07 -3.16
N ALA A 20 4.31 3.51 -2.40
CA ALA A 20 3.33 2.57 -2.93
C ALA A 20 2.38 3.18 -3.98
N GLU A 21 1.92 4.43 -3.79
CA GLU A 21 1.15 5.15 -4.83
C GLU A 21 1.99 5.36 -6.11
N ARG A 22 3.29 5.67 -5.99
CA ARG A 22 4.18 5.78 -7.15
C ARG A 22 4.33 4.44 -7.88
N LEU A 23 4.51 3.34 -7.14
CA LEU A 23 4.53 2.00 -7.74
C LEU A 23 3.21 1.65 -8.43
N LYS A 24 2.07 2.06 -7.86
CA LYS A 24 0.75 1.86 -8.47
C LYS A 24 0.64 2.59 -9.81
N GLY A 25 1.15 3.82 -9.90
CA GLY A 25 1.27 4.54 -11.18
C GLY A 25 2.16 3.81 -12.19
N LEU A 26 3.34 3.36 -11.77
CA LEU A 26 4.26 2.61 -12.64
C LEU A 26 3.69 1.26 -13.11
N ALA A 27 2.89 0.60 -12.28
CA ALA A 27 2.20 -0.63 -12.66
C ALA A 27 1.26 -0.37 -13.83
N ILE A 28 0.46 0.71 -13.78
CA ILE A 28 -0.40 1.16 -14.89
C ILE A 28 0.45 1.45 -16.13
N ASP A 29 1.48 2.29 -15.99
CA ASP A 29 2.32 2.71 -17.11
C ASP A 29 2.96 1.51 -17.84
N SER A 30 3.37 0.51 -17.07
CA SER A 30 4.01 -0.69 -17.60
C SER A 30 3.08 -1.56 -18.45
N LEU A 31 1.76 -1.48 -18.24
CA LEU A 31 0.78 -2.19 -19.05
C LEU A 31 0.55 -1.53 -20.42
N TYR A 32 0.80 -0.23 -20.58
CA TYR A 32 0.74 0.42 -21.90
C TYR A 32 1.87 -0.02 -22.84
N ARG A 33 3.00 -0.50 -22.28
CA ARG A 33 4.15 -1.02 -23.03
C ARG A 33 4.49 -2.44 -22.58
N PHE A 34 3.44 -3.26 -22.46
CA PHE A 34 3.54 -4.58 -21.87
C PHE A 34 4.58 -5.44 -22.59
N THR A 35 5.38 -6.13 -21.80
CA THR A 35 6.19 -7.25 -22.25
C THR A 35 6.32 -8.18 -21.07
N GLU A 36 6.03 -9.45 -21.29
CA GLU A 36 6.05 -10.46 -20.25
C GLU A 36 7.44 -10.67 -19.65
N GLY A 37 7.49 -11.02 -18.36
CA GLY A 37 8.69 -11.40 -17.63
C GLY A 37 9.05 -10.46 -16.47
N HIS A 38 10.21 -10.74 -15.87
CA HIS A 38 10.76 -9.96 -14.76
C HIS A 38 11.61 -8.80 -15.26
N ARG A 39 11.46 -7.64 -14.64
CA ARG A 39 12.20 -6.42 -14.98
C ARG A 39 12.65 -5.67 -13.74
N THR A 40 13.86 -5.14 -13.77
CA THR A 40 14.31 -4.12 -12.82
C THR A 40 14.04 -2.75 -13.43
N LEU A 41 13.36 -1.89 -12.68
CA LEU A 41 13.06 -0.52 -13.08
C LEU A 41 14.05 0.45 -12.44
N ALA A 42 13.97 1.73 -12.84
CA ALA A 42 14.73 2.78 -12.19
C ALA A 42 14.41 2.81 -10.68
N PRO A 43 15.42 2.92 -9.79
CA PRO A 43 15.20 2.95 -8.37
C PRO A 43 14.40 4.20 -7.95
N ILE A 44 13.67 4.09 -6.84
CA ILE A 44 12.84 5.16 -6.30
C ILE A 44 13.21 5.38 -4.84
N ASP A 45 13.59 6.61 -4.49
CA ASP A 45 13.89 7.01 -3.11
C ASP A 45 14.87 6.03 -2.43
N GLY A 46 15.89 5.57 -3.17
CA GLY A 46 16.90 4.61 -2.72
C GLY A 46 16.47 3.13 -2.73
N HIS A 47 15.23 2.82 -3.13
CA HIS A 47 14.72 1.45 -3.20
C HIS A 47 14.94 0.85 -4.58
N THR A 48 15.30 -0.44 -4.60
CA THR A 48 15.32 -1.24 -5.82
C THR A 48 13.88 -1.58 -6.20
N VAL A 49 13.50 -1.27 -7.44
CA VAL A 49 12.14 -1.54 -7.95
C VAL A 49 12.18 -2.68 -8.94
N THR A 50 11.39 -3.71 -8.70
CA THR A 50 11.21 -4.85 -9.61
C THR A 50 9.76 -4.94 -10.06
N ALA A 51 9.56 -5.43 -11.26
CA ALA A 51 8.25 -5.67 -11.86
C ALA A 51 8.16 -7.11 -12.38
N LEU A 52 7.04 -7.76 -12.14
CA LEU A 52 6.62 -9.00 -12.80
C LEU A 52 5.44 -8.68 -13.72
N HIS A 53 5.64 -8.89 -15.01
CA HIS A 53 4.62 -8.76 -16.05
C HIS A 53 4.15 -10.14 -16.48
N THR A 54 2.84 -10.39 -16.40
CA THR A 54 2.27 -11.72 -16.64
C THR A 54 1.13 -11.65 -17.64
N THR A 55 1.11 -12.59 -18.57
CA THR A 55 -0.02 -12.84 -19.47
C THR A 55 -0.95 -13.87 -18.83
N HIS A 56 -2.24 -13.56 -18.72
CA HIS A 56 -3.27 -14.45 -18.19
C HIS A 56 -4.30 -14.79 -19.28
N PRO A 57 -5.08 -15.87 -19.12
CA PRO A 57 -6.21 -16.16 -20.03
C PRO A 57 -7.22 -15.00 -20.13
N TRP A 58 -7.39 -14.22 -19.08
CA TRP A 58 -8.32 -13.08 -19.03
C TRP A 58 -7.68 -11.72 -19.43
N GLY A 59 -6.35 -11.63 -19.54
CA GLY A 59 -5.69 -10.34 -19.78
C GLY A 59 -4.24 -10.28 -19.33
N TYR A 60 -3.84 -9.15 -18.76
CA TYR A 60 -2.45 -8.87 -18.37
C TYR A 60 -2.38 -8.32 -16.95
N SER A 61 -1.26 -8.56 -16.27
CA SER A 61 -0.96 -7.94 -14.98
C SER A 61 0.47 -7.42 -14.89
N ALA A 62 0.64 -6.45 -14.00
CA ALA A 62 1.93 -5.92 -13.59
C ALA A 62 1.96 -5.89 -12.05
N GLN A 63 2.93 -6.55 -11.43
CA GLN A 63 3.13 -6.54 -9.99
C GLN A 63 4.50 -5.93 -9.68
N LEU A 64 4.51 -4.85 -8.91
CA LEU A 64 5.71 -4.07 -8.62
C LEU A 64 6.05 -4.14 -7.12
N HIS A 65 7.33 -4.30 -6.83
CA HIS A 65 7.89 -4.31 -5.47
C HIS A 65 9.02 -3.29 -5.36
N ALA A 66 9.04 -2.55 -4.25
CA ALA A 66 10.17 -1.76 -3.82
C ALA A 66 10.83 -2.38 -2.59
N THR A 67 12.12 -2.70 -2.70
CA THR A 67 12.92 -3.28 -1.63
C THR A 67 14.12 -2.41 -1.28
N ASP A 68 14.58 -2.47 -0.03
CA ASP A 68 15.84 -1.84 0.37
C ASP A 68 17.06 -2.67 -0.08
N SER A 69 18.26 -2.20 0.28
CA SER A 69 19.53 -2.87 -0.04
C SER A 69 19.69 -4.26 0.60
N HIS A 70 18.88 -4.59 1.59
CA HIS A 70 18.87 -5.89 2.27
C HIS A 70 17.78 -6.82 1.72
N GLY A 71 17.01 -6.37 0.73
CA GLY A 71 15.91 -7.12 0.14
C GLY A 71 14.61 -7.07 0.94
N ASN A 72 14.49 -6.21 1.96
CA ASN A 72 13.23 -6.09 2.70
C ASN A 72 12.20 -5.33 1.86
N LEU A 73 10.96 -5.83 1.82
CA LEU A 73 9.86 -5.17 1.15
C LEU A 73 9.39 -3.93 1.92
N HIS A 74 9.34 -2.79 1.24
CA HIS A 74 8.87 -1.51 1.78
C HIS A 74 7.55 -1.06 1.16
N ALA A 75 7.33 -1.36 -0.11
CA ALA A 75 6.08 -1.06 -0.79
C ALA A 75 5.82 -2.04 -1.93
N ALA A 76 4.54 -2.27 -2.22
CA ALA A 76 4.10 -3.08 -3.35
C ALA A 76 2.82 -2.50 -3.94
N ALA A 77 2.69 -2.60 -5.25
CA ALA A 77 1.47 -2.25 -5.97
C ALA A 77 1.30 -3.15 -7.18
N GLU A 78 0.09 -3.19 -7.72
CA GLU A 78 -0.19 -3.95 -8.92
C GLU A 78 -1.25 -3.28 -9.79
N ALA A 79 -1.27 -3.68 -11.06
CA ALA A 79 -2.27 -3.29 -12.03
C ALA A 79 -2.71 -4.49 -12.89
N THR A 80 -3.93 -4.45 -13.38
CA THR A 80 -4.54 -5.43 -14.28
C THR A 80 -5.18 -4.74 -15.48
N ALA A 81 -5.15 -5.40 -16.64
CA ALA A 81 -5.83 -4.96 -17.85
C ALA A 81 -6.54 -6.16 -18.51
N ILE A 82 -7.84 -6.03 -18.79
CA ILE A 82 -8.64 -7.07 -19.46
C ILE A 82 -8.38 -7.02 -20.98
N HIS A 83 -8.37 -8.18 -21.64
CA HIS A 83 -8.22 -8.29 -23.09
C HIS A 83 -9.53 -7.92 -23.83
N PRO A 84 -9.49 -7.17 -24.96
CA PRO A 84 -8.31 -6.62 -25.63
C PRO A 84 -7.74 -5.36 -24.94
N PRO A 85 -6.39 -5.21 -24.90
CA PRO A 85 -5.72 -4.14 -24.19
C PRO A 85 -5.76 -2.80 -24.94
N PRO A 86 -5.69 -1.65 -24.25
CA PRO A 86 -6.03 -1.41 -22.84
C PRO A 86 -7.34 -0.60 -22.76
N THR A 87 -8.48 -1.28 -22.61
CA THR A 87 -9.79 -0.60 -22.49
C THR A 87 -10.17 -0.25 -21.04
N ALA A 88 -9.64 -0.98 -20.06
CA ALA A 88 -9.77 -0.66 -18.64
C ALA A 88 -8.56 -1.20 -17.85
N ILE A 89 -7.64 -0.31 -17.47
CA ILE A 89 -6.56 -0.63 -16.53
C ILE A 89 -7.06 -0.30 -15.13
N SER A 90 -6.92 -1.26 -14.22
CA SER A 90 -7.19 -1.03 -12.81
C SER A 90 -5.95 -1.27 -11.98
N SER A 91 -5.85 -0.63 -10.82
CA SER A 91 -4.66 -0.72 -9.98
C SER A 91 -4.95 -0.51 -8.52
N ARG A 92 -4.07 -1.03 -7.67
CA ARG A 92 -4.14 -0.86 -6.21
C ARG A 92 -2.76 -0.94 -5.57
N ILE A 93 -2.63 -0.28 -4.43
CA ILE A 93 -1.53 -0.56 -3.50
C ILE A 93 -1.78 -1.94 -2.91
N ARG A 94 -0.75 -2.78 -2.87
CA ARG A 94 -0.75 -4.08 -2.19
C ARG A 94 -0.17 -3.99 -0.81
N THR A 95 0.90 -3.24 -0.63
CA THR A 95 1.59 -3.13 0.66
C THR A 95 2.28 -1.79 0.80
N PHE A 96 2.26 -1.25 2.02
CA PHE A 96 3.12 -0.16 2.46
C PHE A 96 3.50 -0.37 3.93
N ARG A 97 4.44 0.43 4.44
CA ARG A 97 4.89 0.41 5.83
C ARG A 97 4.61 1.73 6.52
N SER A 98 4.44 1.67 7.83
CA SER A 98 4.39 2.83 8.72
C SER A 98 5.00 2.39 10.05
N GLY A 99 6.12 3.01 10.42
CA GLY A 99 6.98 2.48 11.48
C GLY A 99 7.30 1.00 11.29
N THR A 100 7.05 0.19 12.31
CA THR A 100 7.29 -1.26 12.28
C THR A 100 6.21 -2.05 11.54
N LEU A 101 5.02 -1.48 11.35
CA LEU A 101 3.86 -2.16 10.77
C LEU A 101 3.97 -2.25 9.24
N ALA A 102 3.52 -3.40 8.71
CA ALA A 102 3.25 -3.60 7.29
C ALA A 102 1.74 -3.64 7.10
N TRP A 103 1.24 -2.74 6.25
CA TRP A 103 -0.16 -2.61 5.89
C TRP A 103 -0.39 -3.29 4.55
N HIS A 104 -1.32 -4.24 4.50
CA HIS A 104 -1.61 -5.05 3.33
C HIS A 104 -3.04 -4.82 2.83
N ASN A 105 -3.22 -4.72 1.52
CA ASN A 105 -4.56 -4.68 0.94
C ASN A 105 -5.27 -6.02 1.14
N ALA A 106 -6.47 -5.99 1.71
CA ALA A 106 -7.26 -7.17 2.06
C ALA A 106 -7.89 -7.89 0.86
N ALA A 107 -7.94 -7.25 -0.31
CA ALA A 107 -8.57 -7.84 -1.49
C ALA A 107 -7.76 -9.04 -2.04
N ALA A 108 -8.48 -9.97 -2.68
CA ALA A 108 -7.93 -11.23 -3.20
C ALA A 108 -6.78 -11.00 -4.18
N ARG A 109 -5.75 -11.85 -4.16
CA ARG A 109 -4.58 -11.76 -5.04
C ARG A 109 -4.94 -11.97 -6.50
N ILE A 110 -4.11 -11.47 -7.41
CA ILE A 110 -4.20 -11.79 -8.85
C ILE A 110 -3.89 -13.28 -9.04
N THR A 111 -4.69 -13.95 -9.86
CA THR A 111 -4.54 -15.37 -10.22
C THR A 111 -4.83 -15.56 -11.70
N ASP A 112 -4.39 -16.68 -12.28
CA ASP A 112 -4.66 -17.00 -13.68
C ASP A 112 -6.15 -17.21 -13.96
N ASP A 113 -6.91 -17.65 -12.97
CA ASP A 113 -8.32 -18.02 -13.13
C ASP A 113 -9.26 -16.80 -13.11
N ALA A 114 -8.87 -15.69 -12.47
CA ALA A 114 -9.72 -14.52 -12.32
C ALA A 114 -8.94 -13.20 -12.25
N CYS A 115 -9.45 -12.19 -12.96
CA CYS A 115 -9.08 -10.79 -12.71
C CYS A 115 -9.80 -10.31 -11.44
N PRO A 116 -9.11 -10.06 -10.32
CA PRO A 116 -9.77 -9.57 -9.12
C PRO A 116 -10.33 -8.18 -9.40
N ASP A 117 -11.58 -7.95 -9.00
CA ASP A 117 -12.18 -6.62 -9.03
C ASP A 117 -11.43 -5.71 -8.02
N PRO A 118 -10.77 -4.63 -8.45
CA PRO A 118 -10.12 -3.69 -7.54
C PRO A 118 -11.09 -2.67 -6.93
N THR A 119 -12.37 -2.73 -7.32
CA THR A 119 -13.41 -1.80 -6.85
C THR A 119 -13.88 -2.10 -5.43
N ASP A 120 -13.59 -3.30 -4.91
CA ASP A 120 -13.84 -3.62 -3.51
C ASP A 120 -12.95 -2.76 -2.62
N ALA A 121 -13.62 -1.97 -1.77
CA ALA A 121 -13.09 -0.85 -0.99
C ALA A 121 -11.62 -1.01 -0.59
N ALA A 122 -10.82 0.05 -0.75
CA ALA A 122 -9.44 0.09 -0.28
C ALA A 122 -9.41 -0.14 1.24
N ILE A 123 -9.25 -1.41 1.60
CA ILE A 123 -9.15 -1.91 2.96
C ILE A 123 -7.71 -2.37 3.14
N PHE A 124 -7.00 -1.71 4.04
CA PHE A 124 -5.67 -2.12 4.46
C PHE A 124 -5.73 -2.72 5.85
N VAL A 125 -5.03 -3.83 6.04
CA VAL A 125 -4.92 -4.51 7.33
C VAL A 125 -3.47 -4.57 7.77
N ALA A 126 -3.24 -4.40 9.07
CA ALA A 126 -1.94 -4.58 9.69
C ALA A 126 -2.12 -5.32 11.01
N SER A 127 -1.11 -6.08 11.41
CA SER A 127 -1.09 -6.78 12.69
C SER A 127 0.17 -6.40 13.45
N GLY A 128 -0.02 -5.87 14.65
CA GLY A 128 1.03 -5.53 15.62
C GLY A 128 0.64 -6.05 16.99
N HIS A 129 0.58 -5.17 17.98
CA HIS A 129 -0.05 -5.49 19.27
C HIS A 129 -1.55 -5.74 19.13
N HIS A 130 -2.19 -5.10 18.16
CA HIS A 130 -3.60 -5.26 17.83
C HIS A 130 -3.78 -5.62 16.35
N HIS A 131 -4.99 -6.04 15.99
CA HIS A 131 -5.41 -6.11 14.61
C HIS A 131 -5.98 -4.77 14.15
N TYR A 132 -5.43 -4.21 13.08
CA TYR A 132 -5.81 -2.91 12.55
C TYR A 132 -6.45 -3.03 11.18
N GLU A 133 -7.51 -2.26 10.94
CA GLU A 133 -8.13 -2.13 9.62
C GLU A 133 -8.34 -0.66 9.27
N LEU A 134 -7.87 -0.25 8.09
CA LEU A 134 -8.12 1.05 7.49
C LEU A 134 -9.03 0.88 6.30
N SER A 135 -10.23 1.43 6.37
CA SER A 135 -11.22 1.36 5.29
C SER A 135 -11.50 2.74 4.72
N ARG A 136 -11.36 2.88 3.40
CA ARG A 136 -11.86 4.06 2.69
C ARG A 136 -13.39 4.09 2.71
N ARG A 137 -13.96 5.23 3.08
CA ARG A 137 -15.40 5.50 3.12
C ARG A 137 -15.72 6.79 2.39
N LEU A 138 -16.96 6.92 1.94
CA LEU A 138 -17.51 8.12 1.32
C LEU A 138 -18.56 8.70 2.24
N ASN A 139 -18.47 10.00 2.54
CA ASN A 139 -19.54 10.68 3.27
C ASN A 139 -20.69 11.01 2.29
N PRO A 140 -21.89 10.45 2.48
CA PRO A 140 -22.99 10.65 1.52
C PRO A 140 -23.52 12.08 1.47
N ALA A 141 -23.26 12.90 2.50
CA ALA A 141 -23.76 14.28 2.56
C ALA A 141 -22.89 15.27 1.75
N ASN A 142 -21.60 15.00 1.58
CA ASN A 142 -20.67 15.91 0.91
C ASN A 142 -19.74 15.23 -0.11
N PHE A 143 -19.90 13.92 -0.31
CA PHE A 143 -19.10 13.08 -1.21
C PHE A 143 -17.58 13.19 -0.98
N ARG A 144 -17.16 13.57 0.23
CA ARG A 144 -15.75 13.56 0.60
C ARG A 144 -15.37 12.17 1.10
N GLU A 145 -14.24 11.70 0.61
CA GLU A 145 -13.62 10.48 1.11
C GLU A 145 -13.03 10.73 2.50
N TYR A 146 -13.11 9.73 3.36
CA TYR A 146 -12.43 9.67 4.64
C TYR A 146 -12.02 8.23 4.94
N TRP A 147 -11.20 8.06 5.98
CA TRP A 147 -10.64 6.79 6.37
C TRP A 147 -11.07 6.43 7.79
N ASP A 148 -11.79 5.33 7.91
CA ASP A 148 -12.14 4.72 9.20
C ASP A 148 -11.02 3.78 9.63
N LEU A 149 -10.57 3.94 10.88
CA LEU A 149 -9.68 2.99 11.55
C LEU A 149 -10.51 2.08 12.45
N ARG A 150 -10.23 0.78 12.42
CA ARG A 150 -10.67 -0.19 13.42
C ARG A 150 -9.48 -0.80 14.13
N ILE A 151 -9.62 -1.01 15.43
CA ILE A 151 -8.64 -1.67 16.30
C ILE A 151 -9.39 -2.81 16.99
N ASP A 152 -8.95 -4.05 16.76
CA ASP A 152 -9.61 -5.29 17.25
C ASP A 152 -11.12 -5.33 16.95
N GLY A 153 -11.49 -4.86 15.75
CA GLY A 153 -12.87 -4.79 15.28
C GLY A 153 -13.68 -3.62 15.82
N GLN A 154 -13.17 -2.85 16.78
CA GLN A 154 -13.82 -1.64 17.30
C GLN A 154 -13.45 -0.43 16.46
N ARG A 155 -14.46 0.37 16.08
CA ARG A 155 -14.23 1.60 15.31
C ARG A 155 -13.58 2.66 16.19
N HIS A 156 -12.51 3.25 15.68
CA HIS A 156 -11.85 4.41 16.27
C HIS A 156 -12.46 5.70 15.73
N GLU A 157 -12.76 6.64 16.62
CA GLU A 157 -13.16 8.01 16.30
C GLU A 157 -12.14 8.98 16.94
N PRO A 158 -11.76 10.07 16.24
CA PRO A 158 -12.29 10.54 14.97
C PRO A 158 -11.76 9.77 13.74
N ALA A 159 -12.45 9.91 12.62
CA ALA A 159 -11.99 9.48 11.30
C ALA A 159 -10.82 10.33 10.77
N PHE A 160 -10.10 9.78 9.78
CA PHE A 160 -8.91 10.40 9.19
C PHE A 160 -9.16 10.91 7.76
N ALA A 161 -8.43 11.94 7.35
CA ALA A 161 -8.50 12.46 5.98
C ALA A 161 -7.80 11.55 4.95
N GLY A 162 -6.90 10.67 5.39
CA GLY A 162 -6.10 9.83 4.52
C GLY A 162 -5.48 8.63 5.25
N PRO A 163 -4.99 7.63 4.50
CA PRO A 163 -4.42 6.42 5.08
C PRO A 163 -3.06 6.68 5.76
N THR A 164 -2.28 7.65 5.26
CA THR A 164 -1.01 8.07 5.89
C THR A 164 -1.20 8.51 7.33
N GLY A 165 -2.08 9.49 7.59
CA GLY A 165 -2.31 10.00 8.94
C GLY A 165 -2.91 8.97 9.88
N ALA A 166 -3.72 8.04 9.37
CA ALA A 166 -4.29 6.96 10.16
C ALA A 166 -3.22 5.91 10.56
N ALA A 167 -2.34 5.55 9.62
CA ALA A 167 -1.23 4.63 9.87
C ALA A 167 -0.18 5.23 10.82
N GLU A 168 0.14 6.51 10.66
CA GLU A 168 1.02 7.27 11.58
C GLU A 168 0.42 7.33 12.98
N TYR A 169 -0.90 7.60 13.10
CA TYR A 169 -1.58 7.56 14.39
C TYR A 169 -1.41 6.21 15.11
N VAL A 170 -1.63 5.09 14.41
CA VAL A 170 -1.46 3.75 15.00
C VAL A 170 -0.03 3.54 15.48
N THR A 171 0.94 3.90 14.63
CA THR A 171 2.37 3.77 14.92
C THR A 171 2.76 4.59 16.16
N ASP A 172 2.35 5.85 16.22
CA ASP A 172 2.80 6.82 17.22
C ASP A 172 2.07 6.71 18.56
N THR A 173 0.87 6.13 18.57
CA THR A 173 0.02 6.10 19.78
C THR A 173 -0.24 4.71 20.32
N THR A 174 -0.55 3.76 19.44
CA THR A 174 -1.02 2.43 19.85
C THR A 174 0.14 1.44 19.91
N GLU A 175 1.03 1.50 18.91
CA GLU A 175 2.24 0.66 18.87
C GLU A 175 3.42 1.25 19.66
N ALA A 176 3.54 2.58 19.76
CA ALA A 176 4.65 3.24 20.46
C ALA A 176 4.62 3.10 21.99
N ARG A 177 3.46 2.81 22.61
CA ARG A 177 3.33 2.66 24.06
C ARG A 177 4.00 1.37 24.53
N ARG A 178 5.27 1.47 24.90
CA ARG A 178 6.02 0.53 25.74
C ARG A 178 6.28 1.13 27.12
#